data_AF-A0A6A5S683-F1
#
_entry.id   AF-A0A6A5S683-F1
#
_cell.length_a   1.000
_cell.length_b   1.000
_cell.length_c   1.000
_cell.angle_alpha   90.00
_cell.angle_beta   90.00
_cell.angle_gamma   90.00
#
_symmetry.space_group_name_H-M   'P 1'
#
loop_
_entity.id
_entity.type
_entity.pdbx_description
1 polymer ?
#
loop_
_entity_poly.entity_id
_entity_poly.type
_entity_poly.pdbx_seq_one_letter_code
_entity_poly.pdbx_strand_id
1 'polypeptide(L)'
;MDSVISFGGANAGFQAGIINGPVNTAFHLPPERRKTPPPPSIFIPFAQDADFVERGTTLDQVQQRCAAPRSRAALVGLGGVGKSQLAIEHAHRTHKQSPETWVFWVHASNAARFEQSYRDIDDRVKIFGRRDPQANIFELVHNWLCDSRQRWLLVLDNVDDARFLLSDQPDGHNQGQTTNAHVIWKPLREYLPHCKRGSILVTTRNKEAALKLVEQRDIVSVEPMDKAEGIALFEKKLRVQEDNESVAELAAALEYMPLAIVQAAAYILQRAPRCSVVKYLDEYRKSERKQTSLLDRDEGHLRRDREAKNSILVTWQISFEYIQQTRSSAADLLSLMSFFDRQGIPEDLLRPRTERQGAQTIQTEKLGNHGDSDSEDDISQSSAGDNKFEDNIVALRNFCFISVDTSGTSFEMHALVQLATRMWLEANSKLEQWKEQFVSNLCAAFPTGEYENWVTCCALFAHARSAVGQPPEHESSLAEWATLLYRAACYKVNESTEEGARARAPGHFV
;
A
#
# COMPACT_ATOMS: atom_id res chain seq x y z
N MET A 1 -9.13 -21.65 31.48
CA MET A 1 -8.36 -22.56 32.36
C MET A 1 -7.76 -21.68 33.44
N ASP A 2 -8.40 -21.67 34.60
CA ASP A 2 -7.96 -20.89 35.76
C ASP A 2 -6.58 -21.34 36.19
N SER A 3 -5.63 -20.41 36.27
CA SER A 3 -4.35 -20.67 36.89
C SER A 3 -4.57 -20.86 38.39
N VAL A 4 -4.69 -22.12 38.82
CA VAL A 4 -4.67 -22.51 40.22
C VAL A 4 -3.32 -22.09 40.79
N ILE A 5 -3.31 -21.02 41.58
CA ILE A 5 -2.15 -20.64 42.39
C ILE A 5 -2.03 -21.68 43.50
N SER A 6 -1.12 -22.63 43.33
CA SER A 6 -0.74 -23.56 44.39
C SER A 6 0.21 -22.85 45.36
N PHE A 7 -0.28 -22.64 46.57
CA PHE A 7 0.53 -22.12 47.67
C PHE A 7 1.29 -23.28 48.32
N GLY A 8 2.62 -23.18 48.37
CA GLY A 8 3.48 -24.17 49.02
C GLY A 8 3.27 -24.24 50.53
N GLY A 9 3.66 -25.36 51.15
CA GLY A 9 3.39 -25.74 52.55
C GLY A 9 4.03 -24.88 53.66
N ALA A 10 4.44 -23.65 53.37
CA ALA A 10 5.04 -22.72 54.34
C ALA A 10 4.21 -21.41 54.51
N ASN A 11 2.93 -21.43 54.16
CA ASN A 11 2.05 -20.29 54.32
C ASN A 11 1.43 -20.25 55.72
N ALA A 12 1.77 -19.22 56.51
CA ALA A 12 1.01 -18.84 57.69
C ALA A 12 -0.10 -17.86 57.27
N GLY A 13 -1.36 -18.24 57.48
CA GLY A 13 -2.50 -17.33 57.29
C GLY A 13 -2.73 -16.48 58.52
N PHE A 14 -2.93 -15.18 58.35
CA PHE A 14 -3.38 -14.27 59.40
C PHE A 14 -4.89 -14.03 59.24
N GLN A 15 -5.70 -14.44 60.22
CA GLN A 15 -7.13 -14.15 60.23
C GLN A 15 -7.35 -12.81 60.93
N ALA A 16 -7.55 -11.77 60.15
CA ALA A 16 -8.01 -10.49 60.68
C ALA A 16 -9.54 -10.53 60.87
N GLY A 17 -10.03 -9.96 61.97
CA GLY A 17 -11.46 -9.76 62.21
C GLY A 17 -12.03 -8.63 61.34
N ILE A 18 -12.93 -7.82 61.91
CA ILE A 18 -13.50 -6.66 61.18
C ILE A 18 -12.45 -5.55 61.08
N ILE A 19 -11.99 -5.27 59.86
CA ILE A 19 -11.08 -4.16 59.58
C ILE A 19 -11.91 -2.94 59.15
N ASN A 20 -12.00 -1.94 60.02
CA ASN A 20 -12.74 -0.69 59.74
C ASN A 20 -11.86 0.36 59.03
N GLY A 21 -10.97 -0.07 58.14
CA GLY A 21 -10.03 0.78 57.41
C GLY A 21 -9.49 0.10 56.15
N PRO A 22 -8.78 0.82 55.26
CA PRO A 22 -8.28 0.27 54.02
C PRO A 22 -7.19 -0.79 54.28
N VAL A 23 -7.32 -1.96 53.62
CA VAL A 23 -6.34 -3.04 53.67
C VAL A 23 -5.49 -2.97 52.41
N ASN A 24 -4.20 -2.70 52.57
CA ASN A 24 -3.23 -2.73 51.46
C ASN A 24 -2.42 -4.02 51.54
N THR A 25 -2.45 -4.80 50.46
CA THR A 25 -1.59 -5.98 50.29
C THR A 25 -0.35 -5.59 49.48
N ALA A 26 0.82 -5.66 50.10
CA ALA A 26 2.09 -5.43 49.42
C ALA A 26 2.78 -6.77 49.14
N PHE A 27 2.87 -7.16 47.87
CA PHE A 27 3.61 -8.35 47.45
C PHE A 27 5.10 -8.00 47.31
N HIS A 28 5.92 -8.39 48.29
CA HIS A 28 7.37 -8.26 48.19
C HIS A 28 7.95 -9.41 47.35
N LEU A 29 7.94 -9.24 46.03
CA LEU A 29 8.69 -10.12 45.13
C LEU A 29 10.20 -9.97 45.41
N PRO A 30 10.99 -11.07 45.39
CA PRO A 30 12.43 -10.98 45.55
C PRO A 30 13.04 -10.05 44.49
N PRO A 31 14.04 -9.23 44.84
CA PRO A 31 14.61 -8.24 43.94
C PRO A 31 15.12 -8.92 42.66
N GLU A 32 14.73 -8.37 41.50
CA GLU A 32 15.17 -8.91 40.22
C GLU A 32 16.69 -8.83 40.14
N ARG A 33 17.36 -9.94 39.82
CA ARG A 33 18.80 -9.93 39.58
C ARG A 33 19.06 -9.48 38.15
N ARG A 34 20.02 -8.57 37.96
CA ARG A 34 20.53 -8.20 36.63
C ARG A 34 21.04 -9.47 35.94
N LYS A 35 20.42 -9.82 34.82
CA LYS A 35 20.86 -10.93 33.97
C LYS A 35 21.80 -10.37 32.91
N THR A 36 22.84 -11.12 32.58
CA THR A 36 23.69 -10.79 31.42
C THR A 36 22.85 -10.99 30.16
N PRO A 37 22.76 -10.00 29.26
CA PRO A 37 22.09 -10.18 27.98
C PRO A 37 22.73 -11.33 27.20
N PRO A 38 21.95 -12.09 26.40
CA PRO A 38 22.53 -13.07 25.48
C PRO A 38 23.47 -12.39 24.47
N PRO A 39 24.31 -13.16 23.75
CA PRO A 39 25.11 -12.61 22.66
C PRO A 39 24.20 -12.08 21.53
N PRO A 40 24.69 -11.09 20.74
CA PRO A 40 23.97 -10.58 19.58
C PRO A 40 23.46 -11.68 18.66
N SER A 41 22.21 -11.54 18.24
CA SER A 41 21.55 -12.50 17.36
C SER A 41 20.47 -11.82 16.52
N ILE A 42 20.04 -12.55 15.48
CA ILE A 42 18.95 -12.16 14.60
C ILE A 42 17.61 -12.66 15.16
N PHE A 43 16.67 -11.73 15.38
CA PHE A 43 15.33 -11.97 15.89
C PHE A 43 14.29 -11.50 14.90
N ILE A 44 14.12 -12.32 13.87
CA ILE A 44 13.07 -12.14 12.88
C ILE A 44 12.28 -13.45 12.80
N PRO A 45 10.94 -13.41 12.67
CA PRO A 45 10.11 -14.62 12.66
C PRO A 45 10.15 -15.36 11.31
N PHE A 46 10.99 -14.90 10.36
CA PHE A 46 11.00 -15.37 8.97
C PHE A 46 12.34 -15.96 8.56
N ALA A 47 12.31 -17.16 8.00
CA ALA A 47 13.48 -17.77 7.38
C ALA A 47 13.87 -17.04 6.09
N GLN A 48 15.16 -17.04 5.78
CA GLN A 48 15.66 -16.52 4.50
C GLN A 48 15.02 -17.27 3.32
N ASP A 49 14.72 -16.56 2.22
CA ASP A 49 14.17 -17.19 1.02
C ASP A 49 15.31 -17.69 0.12
N ALA A 50 15.41 -19.02 -0.04
CA ALA A 50 16.35 -19.64 -0.97
C ALA A 50 16.01 -19.32 -2.44
N ASP A 51 14.76 -19.01 -2.73
CA ASP A 51 14.27 -18.64 -4.06
C ASP A 51 14.26 -17.12 -4.26
N PHE A 52 14.87 -16.33 -3.36
CA PHE A 52 14.91 -14.87 -3.48
C PHE A 52 15.49 -14.45 -4.84
N VAL A 53 14.89 -13.44 -5.45
CA VAL A 53 15.37 -12.84 -6.70
C VAL A 53 15.88 -11.44 -6.37
N GLU A 54 17.13 -11.17 -6.72
CA GLU A 54 17.73 -9.84 -6.54
C GLU A 54 16.92 -8.80 -7.32
N ARG A 55 16.79 -7.60 -6.74
CA ARG A 55 15.98 -6.51 -7.29
C ARG A 55 16.84 -5.32 -7.69
N GLY A 56 17.62 -5.48 -8.74
CA GLY A 56 18.61 -4.49 -9.20
C GLY A 56 19.42 -3.88 -8.06
N THR A 57 19.43 -2.55 -7.97
CA THR A 57 20.18 -1.79 -6.94
C THR A 57 19.39 -1.55 -5.66
N THR A 58 18.18 -2.10 -5.50
CA THR A 58 17.27 -1.73 -4.39
C THR A 58 17.88 -2.07 -3.03
N LEU A 59 18.45 -3.27 -2.88
CA LEU A 59 19.11 -3.67 -1.64
C LEU A 59 20.39 -2.87 -1.37
N ASP A 60 21.11 -2.48 -2.42
CA ASP A 60 22.30 -1.64 -2.30
C ASP A 60 21.93 -0.24 -1.78
N GLN A 61 20.82 0.33 -2.26
CA GLN A 61 20.30 1.61 -1.78
C GLN A 61 19.89 1.53 -0.30
N VAL A 62 19.20 0.45 0.10
CA VAL A 62 18.85 0.21 1.52
C VAL A 62 20.11 0.10 2.36
N GLN A 63 21.08 -0.71 1.92
CA GLN A 63 22.34 -0.89 2.63
C GLN A 63 23.10 0.42 2.78
N GLN A 64 23.19 1.23 1.73
CA GLN A 64 23.84 2.54 1.76
C GLN A 64 23.16 3.48 2.76
N ARG A 65 21.82 3.56 2.74
CA ARG A 65 21.06 4.43 3.64
C ARG A 65 21.13 3.96 5.09
N CYS A 66 21.15 2.65 5.33
CA CYS A 66 21.28 2.05 6.66
C CYS A 66 22.73 1.99 7.19
N ALA A 67 23.74 2.32 6.38
CA ALA A 67 25.14 2.30 6.80
C ALA A 67 25.54 3.52 7.65
N ALA A 68 24.81 4.63 7.52
CA ALA A 68 25.12 5.85 8.26
C ALA A 68 24.77 5.70 9.76
N PRO A 69 25.55 6.31 10.67
CA PRO A 69 25.17 6.35 12.09
C PRO A 69 23.81 7.02 12.26
N ARG A 70 22.92 6.43 13.08
CA ARG A 70 21.56 6.94 13.35
C ARG A 70 20.63 6.93 12.13
N SER A 71 20.96 6.14 11.10
CA SER A 71 20.18 6.09 9.87
C SER A 71 18.75 5.60 10.11
N ARG A 72 17.81 6.20 9.37
CA ARG A 72 16.48 5.63 9.17
C ARG A 72 16.21 5.60 7.68
N ALA A 73 15.72 4.47 7.17
CA ALA A 73 15.33 4.32 5.78
C ALA A 73 13.93 3.71 5.70
N ALA A 74 13.22 3.96 4.61
CA ALA A 74 11.91 3.37 4.37
C ALA A 74 11.82 2.75 2.98
N LEU A 75 11.28 1.54 2.91
CA LEU A 75 10.80 0.91 1.68
C LEU A 75 9.32 1.28 1.52
N VAL A 76 9.00 2.03 0.46
CA VAL A 76 7.65 2.50 0.16
C VAL A 76 7.21 1.95 -1.19
N GLY A 77 5.96 1.52 -1.33
CA GLY A 77 5.45 0.99 -2.59
C GLY A 77 4.14 0.24 -2.42
N LEU A 78 3.54 -0.16 -3.53
CA LEU A 78 2.24 -0.81 -3.56
C LEU A 78 2.19 -2.12 -2.73
N GLY A 79 1.00 -2.49 -2.24
CA GLY A 79 0.80 -3.79 -1.57
C GLY A 79 1.20 -4.96 -2.48
N GLY A 80 1.90 -5.97 -1.95
CA GLY A 80 2.32 -7.16 -2.71
C GLY A 80 3.62 -7.03 -3.52
N VAL A 81 4.23 -5.85 -3.55
CA VAL A 81 5.45 -5.57 -4.33
C VAL A 81 6.77 -6.15 -3.76
N GLY A 82 6.71 -6.77 -2.57
CA GLY A 82 7.86 -7.46 -1.96
C GLY A 82 8.69 -6.65 -0.96
N LYS A 83 8.22 -5.50 -0.45
CA LYS A 83 8.92 -4.68 0.56
C LYS A 83 9.40 -5.48 1.78
N SER A 84 8.51 -6.29 2.38
CA SER A 84 8.87 -7.10 3.54
C SER A 84 9.89 -8.20 3.19
N GLN A 85 9.86 -8.74 1.97
CA GLN A 85 10.89 -9.70 1.51
C GLN A 85 12.26 -9.04 1.35
N LEU A 86 12.32 -7.81 0.82
CA LEU A 86 13.55 -7.02 0.78
C LEU A 86 14.09 -6.73 2.18
N ALA A 87 13.21 -6.38 3.14
CA ALA A 87 13.59 -6.15 4.52
C ALA A 87 14.11 -7.43 5.22
N ILE A 88 13.47 -8.59 4.97
CA ILE A 88 13.93 -9.90 5.46
C ILE A 88 15.33 -10.23 4.92
N GLU A 89 15.54 -10.06 3.61
CA GLU A 89 16.83 -10.34 2.98
C GLU A 89 17.92 -9.39 3.50
N HIS A 90 17.62 -8.09 3.63
CA HIS A 90 18.54 -7.11 4.21
C HIS A 90 18.91 -7.45 5.66
N ALA A 91 17.95 -7.88 6.48
CA ALA A 91 18.16 -8.31 7.85
C ALA A 91 19.13 -9.51 7.94
N HIS A 92 18.91 -10.55 7.13
CA HIS A 92 19.80 -11.71 7.06
C HIS A 92 21.20 -11.34 6.57
N ARG A 93 21.33 -10.51 5.52
CA ARG A 93 22.62 -10.02 5.03
C ARG A 93 23.39 -9.23 6.09
N THR A 94 22.70 -8.34 6.79
CA THR A 94 23.30 -7.52 7.85
C THR A 94 23.90 -8.39 8.95
N HIS A 95 23.15 -9.38 9.43
CA HIS A 95 23.64 -10.29 10.46
C HIS A 95 24.78 -11.19 9.93
N LYS A 96 24.71 -11.68 8.69
CA LYS A 96 25.77 -12.50 8.08
C LYS A 96 27.08 -11.73 7.91
N GLN A 97 27.00 -10.46 7.50
CA GLN A 97 28.18 -9.59 7.32
C GLN A 97 28.78 -9.14 8.66
N SER A 98 27.95 -8.97 9.69
CA SER A 98 28.37 -8.51 11.00
C SER A 98 27.62 -9.28 12.09
N PRO A 99 28.09 -10.50 12.47
CA PRO A 99 27.40 -11.37 13.45
C PRO A 99 27.22 -10.73 14.83
N GLU A 100 27.99 -9.70 15.15
CA GLU A 100 27.88 -8.92 16.39
C GLU A 100 26.73 -7.90 16.37
N THR A 101 26.00 -7.77 15.25
CA THR A 101 24.87 -6.85 15.11
C THR A 101 23.56 -7.52 15.47
N TRP A 102 22.83 -6.92 16.40
CA TRP A 102 21.46 -7.32 16.71
C TRP A 102 20.53 -6.99 15.56
N VAL A 103 19.56 -7.85 15.30
CA VAL A 103 18.50 -7.54 14.35
C VAL A 103 17.17 -7.85 14.99
N PHE A 104 16.27 -6.87 15.04
CA PHE A 104 14.96 -6.98 15.66
C PHE A 104 13.87 -6.72 14.63
N TRP A 105 12.80 -7.52 14.69
CA TRP A 105 11.60 -7.32 13.89
C TRP A 105 10.44 -6.82 14.75
N VAL A 106 9.80 -5.73 14.34
CA VAL A 106 8.64 -5.16 15.00
C VAL A 106 7.49 -5.12 14.01
N HIS A 107 6.39 -5.77 14.36
CA HIS A 107 5.13 -5.66 13.64
C HIS A 107 4.48 -4.33 14.01
N ALA A 108 4.43 -3.40 13.06
CA ALA A 108 4.01 -2.02 13.30
C ALA A 108 2.71 -1.67 12.54
N SER A 109 1.83 -2.66 12.35
CA SER A 109 0.53 -2.49 11.70
C SER A 109 -0.51 -1.79 12.57
N ASN A 110 -0.36 -1.86 13.90
CA ASN A 110 -1.17 -1.12 14.89
C ASN A 110 -0.45 -1.08 16.26
N ALA A 111 -1.00 -0.31 17.20
CA ALA A 111 -0.43 -0.12 18.53
C ALA A 111 -0.25 -1.42 19.33
N ALA A 112 -1.24 -2.32 19.31
CA ALA A 112 -1.19 -3.56 20.09
C ALA A 112 -0.06 -4.49 19.63
N ARG A 113 0.14 -4.61 18.31
CA ARG A 113 1.22 -5.43 17.73
C ARG A 113 2.60 -4.82 17.90
N PHE A 114 2.67 -3.50 17.84
CA PHE A 114 3.88 -2.75 18.13
C PHE A 114 4.32 -2.97 19.59
N GLU A 115 3.38 -2.87 20.54
CA GLU A 115 3.63 -3.15 21.96
C GLU A 115 4.07 -4.60 22.18
N GLN A 116 3.38 -5.58 21.60
CA GLN A 116 3.74 -7.00 21.74
C GLN A 116 5.16 -7.24 21.23
N SER A 117 5.54 -6.65 20.09
CA SER A 117 6.90 -6.78 19.56
C SER A 117 7.96 -6.18 20.49
N TYR A 118 7.67 -5.07 21.16
CA TYR A 118 8.57 -4.49 22.17
C TYR A 118 8.71 -5.38 23.40
N ARG A 119 7.62 -6.03 23.84
CA ARG A 119 7.66 -7.05 24.90
C ARG A 119 8.53 -8.24 24.50
N ASP A 120 8.42 -8.70 23.26
CA ASP A 120 9.24 -9.81 22.75
C ASP A 120 10.74 -9.45 22.73
N ILE A 121 11.09 -8.21 22.35
CA ILE A 121 12.48 -7.70 22.39
C ILE A 121 13.00 -7.70 23.82
N ASP A 122 12.26 -7.10 24.75
CA ASP A 122 12.60 -7.03 26.16
C ASP A 122 12.81 -8.42 26.78
N ASP A 123 11.88 -9.34 26.51
CA ASP A 123 11.99 -10.72 26.96
C ASP A 123 13.21 -11.40 26.37
N ARG A 124 13.62 -11.04 25.16
CA ARG A 124 14.78 -11.67 24.52
C ARG A 124 16.09 -11.18 25.07
N VAL A 125 16.24 -9.87 25.25
CA VAL A 125 17.48 -9.26 25.76
C VAL A 125 17.56 -9.26 27.29
N LYS A 126 16.47 -9.63 27.96
CA LYS A 126 16.33 -9.76 29.42
C LYS A 126 16.63 -8.45 30.14
N ILE A 127 15.96 -7.35 29.74
CA ILE A 127 16.16 -6.03 30.37
C ILE A 127 15.79 -6.10 31.85
N PHE A 128 16.53 -5.37 32.67
CA PHE A 128 16.25 -5.22 34.09
C PHE A 128 15.01 -4.35 34.31
N GLY A 129 14.07 -4.77 35.17
CA GLY A 129 12.84 -4.02 35.43
C GLY A 129 11.63 -4.53 34.66
N ARG A 130 11.80 -5.48 33.74
CA ARG A 130 10.69 -6.04 32.95
C ARG A 130 9.62 -6.81 33.72
N ARG A 131 9.93 -7.20 34.96
CA ARG A 131 8.97 -7.88 35.85
C ARG A 131 8.06 -6.91 36.60
N ASP A 132 8.33 -5.62 36.52
CA ASP A 132 7.47 -4.59 37.11
C ASP A 132 6.26 -4.34 36.19
N PRO A 133 5.02 -4.63 36.64
CA PRO A 133 3.82 -4.38 35.85
C PRO A 133 3.59 -2.90 35.53
N GLN A 134 4.21 -1.98 36.28
CA GLN A 134 4.11 -0.53 36.07
C GLN A 134 5.22 0.02 35.19
N ALA A 135 6.20 -0.81 34.79
CA ALA A 135 7.28 -0.33 33.95
C ALA A 135 6.80 -0.04 32.53
N ASN A 136 7.26 1.09 32.01
CA ASN A 136 7.06 1.46 30.62
C ASN A 136 8.01 0.65 29.72
N ILE A 137 7.46 -0.37 29.06
CA ILE A 137 8.21 -1.27 28.18
C ILE A 137 8.93 -0.51 27.05
N PHE A 138 8.32 0.53 26.49
CA PHE A 138 8.91 1.30 25.40
C PHE A 138 10.14 2.07 25.86
N GLU A 139 10.09 2.64 27.06
CA GLU A 139 11.22 3.34 27.67
C GLU A 139 12.36 2.38 28.01
N LEU A 140 12.05 1.20 28.57
CA LEU A 140 13.05 0.18 28.88
C LEU A 140 13.81 -0.26 27.63
N VAL A 141 13.09 -0.61 26.56
CA VAL A 141 13.68 -1.03 25.28
C VAL A 141 14.44 0.12 24.62
N HIS A 142 13.89 1.33 24.62
CA HIS A 142 14.54 2.52 24.09
C HIS A 142 15.91 2.76 24.77
N ASN A 143 15.93 2.75 26.10
CA ASN A 143 17.15 3.00 26.88
C ASN A 143 18.17 1.90 26.65
N TRP A 144 17.75 0.63 26.62
CA TRP A 144 18.63 -0.50 26.30
C TRP A 144 19.25 -0.38 24.91
N LEU A 145 18.46 -0.01 23.89
CA LEU A 145 18.95 0.20 22.52
C LEU A 145 19.94 1.38 22.45
N CYS A 146 19.70 2.46 23.19
CA CYS A 146 20.59 3.61 23.25
C CYS A 146 21.93 3.30 23.94
N ASP A 147 21.89 2.52 25.02
CA ASP A 147 23.06 2.15 25.82
C ASP A 147 23.83 0.95 25.26
N SER A 148 23.29 0.29 24.24
CA SER A 148 23.89 -0.90 23.65
C SER A 148 25.30 -0.63 23.11
N ARG A 149 26.22 -1.53 23.46
CA ARG A 149 27.61 -1.46 22.98
C ARG A 149 27.74 -1.97 21.55
N GLN A 150 26.85 -2.87 21.17
CA GLN A 150 26.80 -3.50 19.86
C GLN A 150 25.95 -2.69 18.90
N ARG A 151 26.15 -2.91 17.60
CA ARG A 151 25.26 -2.37 16.58
C ARG A 151 23.91 -3.08 16.61
N TRP A 152 22.87 -2.40 16.18
CA TRP A 152 21.56 -2.99 16.01
C TRP A 152 20.82 -2.44 14.78
N LEU A 153 19.98 -3.28 14.20
CA LEU A 153 19.00 -2.96 13.17
C LEU A 153 17.61 -3.26 13.71
N LEU A 154 16.71 -2.28 13.62
CA LEU A 154 15.30 -2.43 13.97
C LEU A 154 14.46 -2.31 12.70
N VAL A 155 13.76 -3.39 12.33
CA VAL A 155 12.84 -3.39 11.19
C VAL A 155 11.43 -3.14 11.71
N LEU A 156 10.81 -2.04 11.27
CA LEU A 156 9.40 -1.73 11.51
C LEU A 156 8.58 -2.14 10.29
N ASP A 157 7.92 -3.28 10.35
CA ASP A 157 7.17 -3.82 9.21
C ASP A 157 5.70 -3.37 9.22
N ASN A 158 5.21 -2.96 8.05
CA ASN A 158 3.81 -2.64 7.78
C ASN A 158 3.28 -1.38 8.50
N VAL A 159 4.07 -0.30 8.53
CA VAL A 159 3.68 1.01 9.10
C VAL A 159 2.75 1.78 8.14
N ASP A 160 1.58 1.24 7.85
CA ASP A 160 0.65 1.84 6.89
C ASP A 160 -0.15 3.02 7.47
N ASP A 161 -0.39 3.00 8.79
CA ASP A 161 -1.00 4.07 9.56
C ASP A 161 -0.03 4.53 10.66
N ALA A 162 0.59 5.69 10.47
CA ALA A 162 1.51 6.25 11.46
C ALA A 162 0.80 6.98 12.62
N ARG A 163 -0.52 7.17 12.59
CA ARG A 163 -1.24 7.97 13.59
C ARG A 163 -1.07 7.43 15.01
N PHE A 164 -1.11 6.11 15.19
CA PHE A 164 -0.90 5.48 16.49
C PHE A 164 0.52 5.69 17.05
N LEU A 165 1.50 6.00 16.19
CA LEU A 165 2.86 6.34 16.62
C LEU A 165 3.00 7.80 17.07
N LEU A 166 2.09 8.65 16.60
CA LEU A 166 2.10 10.09 16.79
C LEU A 166 1.11 10.57 17.84
N SER A 167 0.14 9.74 18.23
CA SER A 167 -0.88 10.10 19.22
C SER A 167 -0.27 10.32 20.60
N ASP A 168 -0.68 11.41 21.25
CA ASP A 168 -0.22 11.78 22.59
C ASP A 168 -0.79 10.86 23.68
N GLN A 169 -1.78 10.00 23.37
CA GLN A 169 -2.32 9.01 24.29
C GLN A 169 -2.70 7.67 23.59
N PRO A 170 -2.65 6.54 24.30
CA PRO A 170 -3.34 5.32 23.89
C PRO A 170 -4.85 5.53 24.05
N ASP A 171 -5.62 5.16 23.03
CA ASP A 171 -7.08 5.24 23.05
C ASP A 171 -7.65 4.61 24.33
N GLY A 172 -8.36 5.44 25.11
CA GLY A 172 -8.85 5.08 26.42
C GLY A 172 -9.99 4.08 26.37
N HIS A 173 -9.71 2.85 26.80
CA HIS A 173 -10.73 1.93 27.34
C HIS A 173 -10.45 1.43 28.77
N ASN A 174 -9.50 2.04 29.49
CA ASN A 174 -9.33 1.80 30.93
C ASN A 174 -9.45 3.11 31.72
N GLN A 175 -10.61 3.76 31.64
CA GLN A 175 -11.07 4.61 32.75
C GLN A 175 -11.64 3.69 33.83
N GLY A 176 -10.75 3.22 34.70
CA GLY A 176 -11.07 2.36 35.82
C GLY A 176 -9.92 2.35 36.81
N GLN A 177 -9.90 3.36 37.67
CA GLN A 177 -9.26 3.42 38.99
C GLN A 177 -8.14 2.40 39.30
N THR A 178 -6.92 2.89 39.54
CA THR A 178 -6.24 2.79 40.85
C THR A 178 -4.83 3.44 40.83
N THR A 179 -4.69 4.46 41.67
CA THR A 179 -3.50 4.86 42.47
C THR A 179 -2.08 4.78 41.89
N ASN A 180 -1.44 5.97 41.87
CA ASN A 180 -0.02 6.23 42.20
C ASN A 180 1.09 5.79 41.22
N ALA A 181 1.11 6.42 40.04
CA ALA A 181 2.31 7.05 39.44
C ALA A 181 1.85 7.74 38.15
N HIS A 182 2.04 9.06 38.05
CA HIS A 182 1.87 9.76 36.77
C HIS A 182 3.00 9.34 35.82
N VAL A 183 2.89 8.16 35.20
CA VAL A 183 3.75 7.80 34.08
C VAL A 183 3.35 8.72 32.94
N ILE A 184 4.18 9.71 32.64
CA ILE A 184 3.98 10.61 31.50
C ILE A 184 4.27 9.78 30.25
N TRP A 185 3.21 9.40 29.53
CA TRP A 185 3.34 8.74 28.25
C TRP A 185 3.56 9.80 27.17
N LYS A 186 4.65 9.66 26.41
CA LYS A 186 4.91 10.42 25.18
C LYS A 186 4.52 9.58 23.95
N PRO A 187 4.34 10.18 22.76
CA PRO A 187 4.03 9.45 21.53
C PRO A 187 5.02 8.31 21.26
N LEU A 188 4.52 7.19 20.73
CA LEU A 188 5.36 5.99 20.53
C LEU A 188 6.58 6.24 19.63
N ARG A 189 6.47 7.17 18.68
CA ARG A 189 7.60 7.60 17.83
C ARG A 189 8.80 8.10 18.64
N GLU A 190 8.58 8.63 19.85
CA GLU A 190 9.63 9.18 20.71
C GLU A 190 10.36 8.11 21.51
N TYR A 191 9.89 6.87 21.47
CA TYR A 191 10.61 5.69 21.93
C TYR A 191 11.33 4.96 20.77
N LEU A 192 11.31 5.50 19.55
CA LEU A 192 12.19 5.03 18.48
C LEU A 192 13.57 5.67 18.66
N PRO A 193 14.60 4.88 19.03
CA PRO A 193 15.90 5.44 19.40
C PRO A 193 16.61 6.14 18.24
N HIS A 194 17.41 7.15 18.58
CA HIS A 194 18.24 7.91 17.64
C HIS A 194 19.72 7.89 18.08
N CYS A 195 20.34 6.71 17.98
CA CYS A 195 21.68 6.44 18.54
C CYS A 195 22.70 6.00 17.48
N LYS A 196 23.99 6.31 17.69
CA LYS A 196 25.06 6.14 16.68
C LYS A 196 25.22 4.71 16.16
N ARG A 197 24.83 3.72 16.96
CA ARG A 197 25.00 2.29 16.69
C ARG A 197 23.72 1.62 16.20
N GLY A 198 22.66 2.40 16.02
CA GLY A 198 21.36 1.93 15.59
C GLY A 198 21.01 2.35 14.17
N SER A 199 20.29 1.47 13.49
CA SER A 199 19.65 1.72 12.21
C SER A 199 18.19 1.27 12.26
N ILE A 200 17.29 2.02 11.63
CA ILE A 200 15.87 1.66 11.53
C ILE A 200 15.51 1.51 10.06
N LEU A 201 14.89 0.39 9.71
CA LEU A 201 14.32 0.15 8.39
C LEU A 201 12.81 0.03 8.51
N VAL A 202 12.07 0.86 7.77
CA VAL A 202 10.61 0.87 7.77
C VAL A 202 10.09 0.23 6.48
N THR A 203 9.03 -0.57 6.55
CA THR A 203 8.24 -0.95 5.36
C THR A 203 6.85 -0.35 5.48
N THR A 204 6.34 0.25 4.40
CA THR A 204 4.99 0.81 4.38
C THR A 204 4.43 0.90 2.97
N ARG A 205 3.11 0.80 2.85
CA ARG A 205 2.36 1.10 1.61
C ARG A 205 2.05 2.58 1.46
N ASN A 206 2.22 3.37 2.52
CA ASN A 206 1.82 4.76 2.60
C ASN A 206 3.05 5.66 2.72
N LYS A 207 3.36 6.42 1.66
CA LYS A 207 4.45 7.39 1.63
C LYS A 207 4.30 8.47 2.70
N GLU A 208 3.08 8.89 3.03
CA GLU A 208 2.84 9.87 4.08
C GLU A 208 3.28 9.32 5.44
N ALA A 209 2.94 8.06 5.74
CA ALA A 209 3.35 7.39 6.96
C ALA A 209 4.89 7.28 7.06
N ALA A 210 5.57 6.97 5.95
CA ALA A 210 7.04 6.99 5.89
C ALA A 210 7.61 8.37 6.23
N LEU A 211 7.04 9.44 5.66
CA LEU A 211 7.50 10.82 5.89
C LEU A 211 7.32 11.31 7.34
N LYS A 212 6.51 10.63 8.15
CA LYS A 212 6.44 10.88 9.60
C LYS A 212 7.61 10.27 10.38
N LEU A 213 8.38 9.37 9.78
CA LEU A 213 9.43 8.59 10.43
C LEU A 213 10.84 8.78 9.83
N VAL A 214 10.91 9.08 8.53
CA VAL A 214 12.16 9.23 7.77
C VAL A 214 12.12 10.48 6.88
N GLU A 215 13.28 10.99 6.48
CA GLU A 215 13.36 12.08 5.51
C GLU A 215 13.09 11.57 4.08
N GLN A 216 12.60 12.46 3.21
CA GLN A 216 12.27 12.14 1.81
C GLN A 216 13.44 11.51 1.03
N ARG A 217 14.69 11.91 1.34
CA ARG A 217 15.89 11.37 0.68
C ARG A 217 16.22 9.92 1.07
N ASP A 218 15.67 9.46 2.19
CA ASP A 218 15.92 8.13 2.76
C ASP A 218 14.80 7.13 2.39
N ILE A 219 13.83 7.56 1.58
CA ILE A 219 12.78 6.70 1.02
C ILE A 219 13.29 6.00 -0.24
N VAL A 220 13.22 4.66 -0.25
CA VAL A 220 13.41 3.79 -1.41
C VAL A 220 12.01 3.47 -1.97
N SER A 221 11.70 3.93 -3.19
CA SER A 221 10.49 3.47 -3.89
C SER A 221 10.72 2.04 -4.39
N VAL A 222 9.75 1.16 -4.13
CA VAL A 222 9.78 -0.23 -4.55
C VAL A 222 8.67 -0.44 -5.56
N GLU A 223 9.05 -0.51 -6.82
CA GLU A 223 8.16 -0.75 -7.96
C GLU A 223 7.93 -2.26 -8.18
N PRO A 224 6.95 -2.67 -9.00
CA PRO A 224 6.85 -4.06 -9.49
C PRO A 224 8.17 -4.59 -10.06
N MET A 225 8.31 -5.91 -10.15
CA MET A 225 9.52 -6.51 -10.73
C MET A 225 9.65 -6.10 -12.19
N ASP A 226 10.87 -5.97 -12.68
CA ASP A 226 11.07 -5.88 -14.12
C ASP A 226 10.76 -7.24 -14.78
N LYS A 227 10.77 -7.26 -16.13
CA LYS A 227 10.48 -8.47 -16.89
C LYS A 227 11.40 -9.64 -16.52
N ALA A 228 12.71 -9.39 -16.36
CA ALA A 228 13.68 -10.44 -16.07
C ALA A 228 13.53 -10.95 -14.63
N GLU A 229 13.37 -10.03 -13.68
CA GLU A 229 13.11 -10.33 -12.26
C GLU A 229 11.83 -11.16 -12.08
N GLY A 230 10.73 -10.75 -12.73
CA GLY A 230 9.43 -11.39 -12.62
C GLY A 230 9.41 -12.81 -13.20
N ILE A 231 10.02 -13.00 -14.38
CA ILE A 231 10.17 -14.34 -15.00
C ILE A 231 11.03 -15.23 -14.10
N ALA A 232 12.19 -14.73 -13.63
CA ALA A 232 13.08 -15.49 -12.76
C ALA A 232 12.39 -15.91 -11.45
N LEU A 233 11.55 -15.04 -10.86
CA LEU A 233 10.77 -15.38 -9.68
C LEU A 233 9.79 -16.51 -9.99
N PHE A 234 9.08 -16.40 -11.12
CA PHE A 234 8.09 -17.40 -11.50
C PHE A 234 8.74 -18.78 -11.73
N GLU A 235 9.82 -18.82 -12.50
CA GLU A 235 10.57 -20.06 -12.79
C GLU A 235 11.08 -20.72 -11.49
N LYS A 236 11.68 -19.95 -10.57
CA LYS A 236 12.12 -20.48 -9.27
C LYS A 236 10.98 -21.05 -8.46
N LYS A 237 9.81 -20.40 -8.46
CA LYS A 237 8.64 -20.86 -7.68
C LYS A 237 7.95 -22.06 -8.31
N LEU A 238 7.92 -22.19 -9.63
CA LEU A 238 7.37 -23.37 -10.31
C LEU A 238 8.28 -24.60 -10.20
N ARG A 239 9.60 -24.44 -9.97
CA ARG A 239 10.55 -25.56 -9.82
C ARG A 239 10.54 -26.56 -11.00
N VAL A 240 10.06 -26.14 -12.17
CA VAL A 240 9.93 -26.95 -13.38
C VAL A 240 10.42 -26.11 -14.56
N GLN A 241 11.12 -26.75 -15.51
CA GLN A 241 11.39 -26.18 -16.83
C GLN A 241 10.11 -26.29 -17.68
N GLU A 242 9.12 -25.44 -17.42
CA GLU A 242 8.02 -25.24 -18.38
C GLU A 242 8.51 -24.39 -19.56
N ASP A 243 7.69 -24.33 -20.62
CA ASP A 243 7.91 -23.44 -21.75
C ASP A 243 8.07 -21.98 -21.29
N ASN A 244 9.22 -21.38 -21.61
CA ASN A 244 9.60 -20.04 -21.15
C ASN A 244 8.64 -18.96 -21.68
N GLU A 245 8.09 -19.15 -22.88
CA GLU A 245 7.16 -18.18 -23.49
C GLU A 245 5.85 -18.08 -22.70
N SER A 246 5.25 -19.21 -22.35
CA SER A 246 4.03 -19.26 -21.54
C SER A 246 4.20 -18.62 -20.15
N VAL A 247 5.37 -18.83 -19.52
CA VAL A 247 5.72 -18.21 -18.22
C VAL A 247 5.85 -16.70 -18.37
N ALA A 248 6.53 -16.24 -19.43
CA ALA A 248 6.69 -14.82 -19.71
C ALA A 248 5.34 -14.13 -19.98
N GLU A 249 4.44 -14.77 -20.72
CA GLU A 249 3.09 -14.24 -20.96
C GLU A 249 2.27 -14.10 -19.67
N LEU A 250 2.28 -15.12 -18.81
CA LEU A 250 1.54 -15.06 -17.56
C LEU A 250 2.17 -14.06 -16.58
N ALA A 251 3.51 -13.98 -16.50
CA ALA A 251 4.20 -12.97 -15.71
C ALA A 251 3.80 -11.55 -16.15
N ALA A 252 3.72 -11.31 -17.47
CA ALA A 252 3.29 -10.04 -18.03
C ALA A 252 1.80 -9.75 -17.75
N ALA A 253 0.93 -10.76 -17.83
CA ALA A 253 -0.51 -10.63 -17.52
C ALA A 253 -0.77 -10.32 -16.03
N LEU A 254 0.16 -10.69 -15.15
CA LEU A 254 0.18 -10.35 -13.72
C LEU A 254 0.96 -9.06 -13.44
N GLU A 255 1.35 -8.33 -14.48
CA GLU A 255 2.13 -7.08 -14.46
C GLU A 255 3.40 -7.19 -13.58
N TYR A 256 4.02 -8.37 -13.61
CA TYR A 256 5.23 -8.68 -12.85
C TYR A 256 5.11 -8.41 -11.34
N MET A 257 3.87 -8.46 -10.80
CA MET A 257 3.61 -8.29 -9.38
C MET A 257 4.08 -9.52 -8.59
N PRO A 258 5.07 -9.41 -7.69
CA PRO A 258 5.69 -10.57 -7.04
C PRO A 258 4.70 -11.46 -6.29
N LEU A 259 3.79 -10.85 -5.54
CA LEU A 259 2.77 -11.62 -4.80
C LEU A 259 1.82 -12.36 -5.75
N ALA A 260 1.37 -11.72 -6.84
CA ALA A 260 0.49 -12.37 -7.81
C ALA A 260 1.18 -13.54 -8.52
N ILE A 261 2.47 -13.39 -8.87
CA ILE A 261 3.30 -14.46 -9.43
C ILE A 261 3.40 -15.64 -8.46
N VAL A 262 3.72 -15.39 -7.19
CA VAL A 262 3.84 -16.44 -6.18
C VAL A 262 2.52 -17.16 -5.96
N GLN A 263 1.40 -16.43 -5.94
CA GLN A 263 0.05 -17.02 -5.82
C GLN A 263 -0.29 -17.89 -7.04
N ALA A 264 -0.03 -17.40 -8.26
CA ALA A 264 -0.26 -18.17 -9.48
C ALA A 264 0.60 -19.44 -9.52
N ALA A 265 1.89 -19.33 -9.21
CA ALA A 265 2.81 -20.48 -9.13
C ALA A 265 2.35 -21.52 -8.12
N ALA A 266 1.94 -21.08 -6.92
CA ALA A 266 1.41 -21.98 -5.88
C ALA A 266 0.14 -22.70 -6.34
N TYR A 267 -0.80 -21.97 -6.97
CA TYR A 267 -2.04 -22.54 -7.50
C TYR A 267 -1.76 -23.61 -8.56
N ILE A 268 -0.86 -23.32 -9.51
CA ILE A 268 -0.49 -24.24 -10.59
C ILE A 268 0.13 -25.49 -9.98
N LEU A 269 1.12 -25.34 -9.10
CA LEU A 269 1.81 -26.46 -8.47
C LEU A 269 0.89 -27.37 -7.65
N GLN A 270 -0.02 -26.79 -6.85
CA GLN A 270 -0.95 -27.55 -6.03
C GLN A 270 -1.92 -28.39 -6.90
N ARG A 271 -2.18 -27.96 -8.13
CA ARG A 271 -3.13 -28.58 -9.06
C ARG A 271 -2.45 -29.33 -10.20
N ALA A 272 -1.12 -29.39 -10.20
CA ALA A 272 -0.37 -30.18 -11.17
C ALA A 272 -0.72 -31.68 -11.05
N PRO A 273 -0.80 -32.43 -12.17
CA PRO A 273 -0.62 -31.99 -13.56
C PRO A 273 -1.92 -31.51 -14.24
N ARG A 274 -3.02 -31.34 -13.51
CA ARG A 274 -4.33 -30.95 -14.07
C ARG A 274 -4.44 -29.46 -14.43
N CYS A 275 -3.48 -28.67 -13.96
CA CYS A 275 -3.33 -27.25 -14.25
C CYS A 275 -1.88 -27.01 -14.70
N SER A 276 -1.72 -26.43 -15.89
CA SER A 276 -0.45 -25.92 -16.44
C SER A 276 -0.48 -24.39 -16.47
N VAL A 277 0.65 -23.76 -16.74
CA VAL A 277 0.73 -22.29 -16.93
C VAL A 277 -0.24 -21.81 -18.01
N VAL A 278 -0.26 -22.47 -19.17
CA VAL A 278 -1.18 -22.14 -20.28
C VAL A 278 -2.64 -22.21 -19.84
N LYS A 279 -3.04 -23.29 -19.16
CA LYS A 279 -4.42 -23.45 -18.70
C LYS A 279 -4.82 -22.41 -17.65
N TYR A 280 -3.89 -22.03 -16.76
CA TYR A 280 -4.12 -20.96 -15.80
C TYR A 280 -4.31 -19.62 -16.52
N LEU A 281 -3.44 -19.31 -17.48
CA LEU A 281 -3.50 -18.08 -18.28
C LEU A 281 -4.81 -17.98 -19.07
N ASP A 282 -5.28 -19.08 -19.67
CA ASP A 282 -6.56 -19.13 -20.34
C ASP A 282 -7.72 -18.85 -19.38
N GLU A 283 -7.75 -19.48 -18.19
CA GLU A 283 -8.76 -19.18 -17.18
C GLU A 283 -8.70 -17.73 -16.71
N TYR A 284 -7.49 -17.18 -16.54
CA TYR A 284 -7.25 -15.80 -16.11
C TYR A 284 -7.75 -14.78 -17.16
N ARG A 285 -7.61 -15.07 -18.46
CA ARG A 285 -8.06 -14.19 -19.54
C ARG A 285 -9.58 -14.24 -19.80
N LYS A 286 -10.32 -15.20 -19.24
CA LYS A 286 -11.76 -15.39 -19.52
C LYS A 286 -12.65 -14.25 -19.03
N SER A 287 -12.43 -13.76 -17.81
CA SER A 287 -13.25 -12.69 -17.22
C SER A 287 -12.61 -12.14 -15.94
N GLU A 288 -13.00 -10.94 -15.55
CA GLU A 288 -12.60 -10.34 -14.26
C GLU A 288 -12.97 -11.24 -13.09
N ARG A 289 -14.18 -11.79 -13.07
CA ARG A 289 -14.62 -12.76 -12.03
C ARG A 289 -13.69 -13.97 -11.93
N LYS A 290 -13.13 -14.43 -13.05
CA LYS A 290 -12.13 -15.51 -13.02
C LYS A 290 -10.79 -15.04 -12.47
N GLN A 291 -10.28 -13.88 -12.90
CA GLN A 291 -9.07 -13.25 -12.34
C GLN A 291 -9.18 -13.13 -10.82
N THR A 292 -10.30 -12.60 -10.35
CA THR A 292 -10.68 -12.53 -8.94
C THR A 292 -10.56 -13.89 -8.26
N SER A 293 -11.29 -14.91 -8.74
CA SER A 293 -11.34 -16.22 -8.10
C SER A 293 -9.99 -16.95 -8.04
N LEU A 294 -9.07 -16.61 -8.95
CA LEU A 294 -7.73 -17.17 -9.01
C LEU A 294 -6.76 -16.44 -8.08
N LEU A 295 -6.91 -15.13 -7.92
CA LEU A 295 -6.04 -14.27 -7.10
C LEU A 295 -6.53 -14.09 -5.64
N ASP A 296 -7.78 -14.43 -5.35
CA ASP A 296 -8.39 -14.26 -4.02
C ASP A 296 -8.08 -15.41 -3.03
N ARG A 297 -7.18 -16.32 -3.39
CA ARG A 297 -6.86 -17.47 -2.54
C ARG A 297 -5.90 -17.10 -1.41
N ASP A 298 -6.38 -17.29 -0.18
CA ASP A 298 -5.63 -17.09 1.06
C ASP A 298 -4.87 -18.38 1.46
N GLU A 299 -3.96 -18.84 0.61
CA GLU A 299 -3.09 -19.97 0.96
C GLU A 299 -1.89 -19.43 1.74
N GLY A 300 -1.79 -19.82 3.01
CA GLY A 300 -0.78 -19.33 3.95
C GLY A 300 0.65 -19.37 3.42
N HIS A 301 1.36 -18.25 3.47
CA HIS A 301 2.79 -18.19 3.17
C HIS A 301 3.64 -18.14 4.44
N LEU A 302 4.54 -19.11 4.63
CA LEU A 302 5.43 -19.22 5.81
C LEU A 302 6.33 -17.99 6.05
N ARG A 303 6.55 -17.17 5.02
CA ARG A 303 7.39 -15.96 5.04
C ARG A 303 6.58 -14.67 5.09
N ARG A 304 5.29 -14.78 5.38
CA ARG A 304 4.40 -13.65 5.60
C ARG A 304 3.93 -13.70 7.04
N ASP A 305 3.64 -12.53 7.57
CA ASP A 305 2.96 -12.39 8.84
C ASP A 305 1.64 -13.19 8.83
N ARG A 306 1.35 -13.94 9.90
CA ARG A 306 0.20 -14.86 9.98
C ARG A 306 -1.14 -14.13 9.89
N GLU A 307 -1.19 -12.88 10.31
CA GLU A 307 -2.39 -12.05 10.23
C GLU A 307 -2.49 -11.29 8.90
N ALA A 308 -1.42 -11.26 8.09
CA ALA A 308 -1.46 -10.64 6.78
C ALA A 308 -2.18 -11.55 5.78
N LYS A 309 -3.12 -10.97 5.04
CA LYS A 309 -3.92 -11.65 4.02
C LYS A 309 -3.05 -12.06 2.83
N ASN A 310 -3.11 -13.31 2.39
CA ASN A 310 -2.26 -13.78 1.29
C ASN A 310 -2.75 -13.31 -0.09
N SER A 311 -4.04 -12.98 -0.21
CA SER A 311 -4.65 -12.39 -1.39
C SER A 311 -4.10 -10.99 -1.71
N ILE A 312 -3.57 -10.82 -2.92
CA ILE A 312 -3.17 -9.50 -3.45
C ILE A 312 -4.38 -8.55 -3.49
N LEU A 313 -5.54 -9.05 -3.86
CA LEU A 313 -6.78 -8.27 -3.98
C LEU A 313 -7.25 -7.77 -2.61
N VAL A 314 -7.24 -8.64 -1.60
CA VAL A 314 -7.58 -8.25 -0.22
C VAL A 314 -6.57 -7.24 0.33
N THR A 315 -5.28 -7.35 -0.04
CA THR A 315 -4.26 -6.38 0.38
C THR A 315 -4.62 -4.97 -0.08
N TRP A 316 -5.07 -4.80 -1.33
CA TRP A 316 -5.48 -3.48 -1.82
C TRP A 316 -6.86 -3.06 -1.36
N GLN A 317 -7.79 -4.01 -1.16
CA GLN A 317 -9.07 -3.71 -0.53
C GLN A 317 -8.90 -3.05 0.84
N ILE A 318 -8.00 -3.56 1.69
CA ILE A 318 -7.72 -2.97 3.00
C ILE A 318 -7.23 -1.52 2.86
N SER A 319 -6.35 -1.24 1.91
CA SER A 319 -5.84 0.11 1.65
C SER A 319 -6.94 1.02 1.09
N PHE A 320 -7.80 0.51 0.21
CA PHE A 320 -8.94 1.24 -0.33
C PHE A 320 -9.97 1.61 0.74
N GLU A 321 -10.33 0.66 1.61
CA GLU A 321 -11.24 0.89 2.74
C GLU A 321 -10.66 1.90 3.73
N TYR A 322 -9.35 1.86 3.99
CA TYR A 322 -8.68 2.88 4.79
C TYR A 322 -8.80 4.28 4.16
N ILE A 323 -8.55 4.41 2.85
CA ILE A 323 -8.72 5.68 2.14
C ILE A 323 -10.18 6.12 2.19
N GLN A 324 -11.14 5.20 2.02
CA GLN A 324 -12.55 5.54 2.09
C GLN A 324 -12.96 6.08 3.47
N GLN A 325 -12.43 5.51 4.56
CA GLN A 325 -12.70 5.96 5.93
C GLN A 325 -12.03 7.29 6.26
N THR A 326 -10.82 7.53 5.75
CA THR A 326 -10.03 8.73 6.08
C THR A 326 -10.28 9.89 5.12
N ARG A 327 -10.57 9.61 3.85
CA ARG A 327 -10.77 10.58 2.77
C ARG A 327 -11.67 9.98 1.66
N SER A 328 -12.97 9.92 1.91
CA SER A 328 -13.96 9.34 0.99
C SER A 328 -13.89 9.89 -0.44
N SER A 329 -13.64 11.18 -0.64
CA SER A 329 -13.52 11.78 -1.97
C SER A 329 -12.35 11.25 -2.80
N ALA A 330 -11.26 10.81 -2.14
CA ALA A 330 -10.15 10.17 -2.84
C ALA A 330 -10.52 8.74 -3.28
N ALA A 331 -11.28 8.00 -2.44
CA ALA A 331 -11.80 6.69 -2.81
C ALA A 331 -12.81 6.77 -3.96
N ASP A 332 -13.66 7.80 -3.97
CA ASP A 332 -14.59 8.10 -5.06
C ASP A 332 -13.84 8.37 -6.38
N LEU A 333 -12.77 9.18 -6.32
CA LEU A 333 -11.91 9.44 -7.47
C LEU A 333 -11.27 8.15 -8.01
N LEU A 334 -10.69 7.32 -7.13
CA LEU A 334 -10.12 6.03 -7.53
C LEU A 334 -11.17 5.09 -8.14
N SER A 335 -12.39 5.10 -7.60
CA SER A 335 -13.53 4.34 -8.11
C SER A 335 -13.84 4.72 -9.55
N LEU A 336 -13.90 6.02 -9.86
CA LEU A 336 -14.08 6.52 -11.21
C LEU A 336 -12.90 6.15 -12.14
N MET A 337 -11.66 6.34 -11.69
CA MET A 337 -10.44 6.01 -12.46
C MET A 337 -10.38 4.52 -12.85
N SER A 338 -11.04 3.64 -12.08
CA SER A 338 -11.01 2.21 -12.33
C SER A 338 -11.71 1.76 -13.62
N PHE A 339 -12.52 2.60 -14.26
CA PHE A 339 -13.22 2.24 -15.50
C PHE A 339 -12.46 2.64 -16.78
N PHE A 340 -11.52 3.57 -16.67
CA PHE A 340 -10.69 4.03 -17.78
C PHE A 340 -9.62 2.99 -18.16
N ASP A 341 -9.07 3.10 -19.38
CA ASP A 341 -7.78 2.45 -19.68
C ASP A 341 -6.75 2.80 -18.60
N ARG A 342 -5.92 1.81 -18.25
CA ARG A 342 -4.96 1.86 -17.15
C ARG A 342 -3.87 2.92 -17.31
N GLN A 343 -3.62 3.39 -18.53
CA GLN A 343 -2.61 4.41 -18.84
C GLN A 343 -3.24 5.67 -19.40
N GLY A 344 -2.60 6.82 -19.13
CA GLY A 344 -2.95 8.09 -19.76
C GLY A 344 -4.32 8.65 -19.39
N ILE A 345 -4.86 8.33 -18.21
CA ILE A 345 -6.16 8.81 -17.74
C ILE A 345 -6.11 10.34 -17.61
N PRO A 346 -6.84 11.11 -18.45
CA PRO A 346 -6.75 12.56 -18.45
C PRO A 346 -7.45 13.16 -17.23
N GLU A 347 -6.82 14.13 -16.59
CA GLU A 347 -7.37 14.85 -15.44
C GLU A 347 -8.74 15.48 -15.73
N ASP A 348 -8.89 16.05 -16.92
CA ASP A 348 -10.14 16.68 -17.36
C ASP A 348 -11.32 15.72 -17.27
N LEU A 349 -11.13 14.40 -17.45
CA LEU A 349 -12.20 13.40 -17.38
C LEU A 349 -12.62 13.06 -15.95
N LEU A 350 -11.80 13.40 -14.96
CA LEU A 350 -12.02 13.09 -13.55
C LEU A 350 -12.68 14.23 -12.79
N ARG A 351 -12.54 15.48 -13.27
CA ARG A 351 -13.16 16.65 -12.65
C ARG A 351 -14.69 16.67 -12.85
N PRO A 352 -15.47 17.08 -11.84
CA PRO A 352 -16.92 17.27 -11.95
C PRO A 352 -17.30 18.22 -13.10
N ARG A 353 -18.44 17.95 -13.78
CA ARG A 353 -18.88 18.76 -14.93
C ARG A 353 -19.13 20.24 -14.58
N THR A 354 -19.54 20.55 -13.36
CA THR A 354 -19.74 21.92 -12.87
C THR A 354 -18.46 22.74 -12.88
N GLU A 355 -17.30 22.11 -12.62
CA GLU A 355 -16.00 22.77 -12.63
C GLU A 355 -15.44 22.95 -14.05
N ARG A 356 -15.77 22.03 -14.98
CA ARG A 356 -15.37 22.14 -16.41
C ARG A 356 -16.03 23.31 -17.13
N GLN A 357 -17.30 23.59 -16.83
CA GLN A 357 -18.02 24.72 -17.42
C GLN A 357 -17.50 26.07 -16.89
N GLY A 358 -17.14 26.17 -15.61
CA GLY A 358 -16.51 27.37 -15.05
C GLY A 358 -15.14 27.69 -15.67
N ALA A 359 -14.31 26.67 -15.93
CA ALA A 359 -12.99 26.85 -16.54
C ALA A 359 -13.05 27.32 -18.02
N GLN A 360 -14.08 26.92 -18.77
CA GLN A 360 -14.29 27.37 -20.15
C GLN A 360 -14.84 28.81 -20.22
N THR A 361 -15.73 29.22 -19.30
CA THR A 361 -16.27 30.59 -19.28
C THR A 361 -15.16 31.63 -19.05
N ILE A 362 -14.19 31.34 -18.17
CA ILE A 362 -13.08 32.25 -17.85
C ILE A 362 -12.13 32.50 -19.03
N GLN A 363 -12.02 31.55 -19.98
CA GLN A 363 -11.18 31.76 -21.18
C GLN A 363 -11.88 32.61 -22.26
N THR A 364 -13.21 32.57 -22.34
CA THR A 364 -13.97 33.35 -23.34
C THR A 364 -14.15 34.82 -22.96
N GLU A 365 -14.13 35.16 -21.67
CA GLU A 365 -14.34 36.56 -21.22
C GLU A 365 -13.08 37.43 -21.23
N LYS A 366 -11.88 36.86 -21.45
CA LYS A 366 -10.64 37.64 -21.56
C LYS A 366 -10.48 38.41 -22.88
N LEU A 367 -11.46 38.37 -23.77
CA LEU A 367 -11.48 39.15 -25.01
C LEU A 367 -12.79 39.93 -25.18
N GLY A 368 -13.24 40.65 -24.14
CA GLY A 368 -14.54 41.32 -24.19
C GLY A 368 -14.83 42.37 -23.12
N ASN A 369 -14.05 43.46 -23.12
CA ASN A 369 -14.49 44.83 -22.78
C ASN A 369 -14.70 45.24 -21.31
N HIS A 370 -14.35 46.51 -21.07
CA HIS A 370 -14.41 47.26 -19.81
C HIS A 370 -15.83 47.39 -19.22
N GLY A 371 -15.95 47.16 -17.92
CA GLY A 371 -17.05 47.62 -17.08
C GLY A 371 -16.78 47.35 -15.61
N ASP A 372 -16.58 48.42 -14.82
CA ASP A 372 -16.49 48.37 -13.36
C ASP A 372 -17.71 47.68 -12.77
N SER A 373 -17.49 46.58 -12.06
CA SER A 373 -18.43 46.04 -11.07
C SER A 373 -17.64 45.21 -10.06
N ASP A 374 -17.52 45.74 -8.84
CA ASP A 374 -16.97 45.04 -7.68
C ASP A 374 -17.77 43.77 -7.40
N SER A 375 -17.18 42.62 -7.71
CA SER A 375 -17.64 41.30 -7.24
C SER A 375 -16.43 40.47 -6.86
N GLU A 376 -15.96 40.64 -5.62
CA GLU A 376 -14.82 39.89 -5.06
C GLU A 376 -15.20 38.46 -4.57
N ASP A 377 -16.46 38.02 -4.74
CA ASP A 377 -16.95 36.79 -4.07
C ASP A 377 -16.79 35.48 -4.87
N ASP A 378 -16.47 35.50 -6.17
CA ASP A 378 -16.55 34.30 -7.03
C ASP A 378 -15.21 33.52 -7.19
N ILE A 379 -14.08 34.10 -6.77
CA ILE A 379 -12.75 33.46 -6.89
C ILE A 379 -12.50 32.45 -5.73
N SER A 380 -13.27 32.54 -4.65
CA SER A 380 -13.05 31.76 -3.44
C SER A 380 -13.47 30.28 -3.56
N GLN A 381 -14.47 29.95 -4.38
CA GLN A 381 -15.01 28.59 -4.48
C GLN A 381 -14.23 27.68 -5.45
N SER A 382 -13.68 28.23 -6.55
CA SER A 382 -12.90 27.45 -7.52
C SER A 382 -11.56 26.97 -6.95
N SER A 383 -10.88 27.81 -6.16
CA SER A 383 -9.64 27.48 -5.46
C SER A 383 -9.82 26.36 -4.41
N ALA A 384 -10.98 26.32 -3.73
CA ALA A 384 -11.26 25.28 -2.73
C ALA A 384 -11.51 23.90 -3.36
N GLY A 385 -12.19 23.84 -4.52
CA GLY A 385 -12.40 22.61 -5.28
C GLY A 385 -11.08 22.04 -5.82
N ASP A 386 -10.23 22.91 -6.35
CA ASP A 386 -8.94 22.53 -6.91
C ASP A 386 -7.98 21.96 -5.84
N ASN A 387 -7.91 22.60 -4.68
CA ASN A 387 -7.15 22.08 -3.54
C ASN A 387 -7.65 20.69 -3.08
N LYS A 388 -8.98 20.48 -3.06
CA LYS A 388 -9.54 19.19 -2.66
C LYS A 388 -9.20 18.07 -3.66
N PHE A 389 -9.24 18.38 -4.96
CA PHE A 389 -8.82 17.44 -6.01
C PHE A 389 -7.34 17.08 -5.85
N GLU A 390 -6.48 18.09 -5.67
CA GLU A 390 -5.04 17.88 -5.48
C GLU A 390 -4.74 17.03 -4.26
N ASP A 391 -5.32 17.30 -3.07
CA ASP A 391 -5.07 16.39 -1.95
C ASP A 391 -5.75 15.01 -2.07
N ASN A 392 -6.74 14.82 -2.96
CA ASN A 392 -7.18 13.46 -3.34
C ASN A 392 -6.07 12.76 -4.14
N ILE A 393 -5.49 13.43 -5.14
CA ILE A 393 -4.39 12.90 -5.94
C ILE A 393 -3.18 12.58 -5.05
N VAL A 394 -2.79 13.49 -4.15
CA VAL A 394 -1.71 13.25 -3.18
C VAL A 394 -2.00 12.03 -2.31
N ALA A 395 -3.23 11.87 -1.81
CA ALA A 395 -3.61 10.69 -1.02
C ALA A 395 -3.46 9.39 -1.82
N LEU A 396 -3.98 9.34 -3.06
CA LEU A 396 -3.88 8.15 -3.92
C LEU A 396 -2.44 7.82 -4.31
N ARG A 397 -1.61 8.84 -4.58
CA ARG A 397 -0.16 8.68 -4.84
C ARG A 397 0.59 8.20 -3.62
N ASN A 398 0.23 8.66 -2.43
CA ASN A 398 0.86 8.24 -1.19
C ASN A 398 0.67 6.73 -0.95
N PHE A 399 -0.48 6.17 -1.36
CA PHE A 399 -0.72 4.71 -1.34
C PHE A 399 -0.18 3.95 -2.56
N CYS A 400 0.49 4.65 -3.48
CA CYS A 400 0.99 4.11 -4.75
C CYS A 400 -0.10 3.45 -5.62
N PHE A 401 -1.36 3.88 -5.49
CA PHE A 401 -2.45 3.39 -6.34
C PHE A 401 -2.47 4.04 -7.71
N ILE A 402 -1.97 5.27 -7.80
CA ILE A 402 -1.82 5.99 -9.06
C ILE A 402 -0.40 6.55 -9.20
N SER A 403 0.07 6.63 -10.43
CA SER A 403 1.21 7.45 -10.84
C SER A 403 0.72 8.66 -11.62
N VAL A 404 1.56 9.69 -11.68
CA VAL A 404 1.35 10.87 -12.52
C VAL A 404 2.47 10.88 -13.52
N ASP A 405 2.14 11.16 -14.77
CA ASP A 405 3.11 11.30 -15.83
C ASP A 405 3.96 12.57 -15.66
N THR A 406 4.92 12.78 -16.57
CA THR A 406 5.81 13.94 -16.50
C THR A 406 5.13 15.28 -16.80
N SER A 407 4.02 15.30 -17.56
CA SER A 407 3.29 16.55 -17.80
C SER A 407 2.44 16.98 -16.61
N GLY A 408 2.14 16.04 -15.70
CA GLY A 408 1.29 16.31 -14.54
C GLY A 408 -0.20 16.24 -14.84
N THR A 409 -0.60 15.96 -16.08
CA THR A 409 -2.00 16.08 -16.56
C THR A 409 -2.65 14.74 -16.85
N SER A 410 -1.90 13.64 -16.73
CA SER A 410 -2.41 12.29 -16.92
C SER A 410 -1.97 11.35 -15.81
N PHE A 411 -2.84 10.38 -15.53
CA PHE A 411 -2.66 9.43 -14.47
C PHE A 411 -2.58 8.01 -15.02
N GLU A 412 -1.90 7.14 -14.29
CA GLU A 412 -1.91 5.71 -14.57
C GLU A 412 -2.29 4.95 -13.31
N MET A 413 -2.89 3.78 -13.50
CA MET A 413 -3.26 2.88 -12.43
C MET A 413 -2.84 1.45 -12.78
N HIS A 414 -2.30 0.72 -11.80
CA HIS A 414 -1.96 -0.68 -11.99
C HIS A 414 -3.22 -1.50 -12.31
N ALA A 415 -3.17 -2.40 -13.29
CA ALA A 415 -4.38 -3.08 -13.80
C ALA A 415 -5.09 -3.90 -12.72
N LEU A 416 -4.30 -4.64 -11.94
CA LEU A 416 -4.78 -5.40 -10.80
C LEU A 416 -5.39 -4.51 -9.68
N VAL A 417 -4.93 -3.26 -9.52
CA VAL A 417 -5.58 -2.29 -8.60
C VAL A 417 -6.94 -1.88 -9.14
N GLN A 418 -7.06 -1.61 -10.45
CA GLN A 418 -8.37 -1.34 -11.06
C GLN A 418 -9.35 -2.50 -10.86
N LEU A 419 -8.88 -3.74 -11.06
CA LEU A 419 -9.65 -4.96 -10.84
C LEU A 419 -10.14 -5.05 -9.39
N ALA A 420 -9.25 -4.86 -8.40
CA ALA A 420 -9.61 -4.92 -6.99
C ALA A 420 -10.63 -3.82 -6.61
N THR A 421 -10.47 -2.61 -7.15
CA THR A 421 -11.43 -1.51 -6.94
C THR A 421 -12.80 -1.87 -7.53
N ARG A 422 -12.89 -2.33 -8.79
CA ARG A 422 -14.17 -2.72 -9.40
C ARG A 422 -14.84 -3.89 -8.67
N MET A 423 -14.08 -4.88 -8.23
CA MET A 423 -14.63 -5.96 -7.40
C MET A 423 -15.23 -5.45 -6.09
N TRP A 424 -14.53 -4.54 -5.41
CA TRP A 424 -15.03 -3.95 -4.18
C TRP A 424 -16.33 -3.16 -4.43
N LEU A 425 -16.39 -2.42 -5.55
CA LEU A 425 -17.59 -1.71 -5.96
C LEU A 425 -18.76 -2.66 -6.28
N GLU A 426 -18.50 -3.80 -6.94
CA GLU A 426 -19.53 -4.83 -7.21
C GLU A 426 -20.05 -5.41 -5.88
N ALA A 427 -19.16 -5.77 -4.96
CA ALA A 427 -19.51 -6.31 -3.65
C ALA A 427 -20.30 -5.32 -2.76
N ASN A 428 -20.14 -4.02 -2.99
CA ASN A 428 -20.82 -2.95 -2.25
C ASN A 428 -21.97 -2.31 -3.05
N SER A 429 -22.40 -2.90 -4.16
CA SER A 429 -23.48 -2.40 -5.02
C SER A 429 -23.29 -0.95 -5.52
N LYS A 430 -22.04 -0.53 -5.73
CA LYS A 430 -21.67 0.80 -6.24
C LYS A 430 -21.10 0.78 -7.67
N LEU A 431 -20.91 -0.40 -8.25
CA LEU A 431 -20.27 -0.56 -9.57
C LEU A 431 -21.01 0.21 -10.66
N GLU A 432 -22.34 0.04 -10.75
CA GLU A 432 -23.15 0.67 -11.79
C GLU A 432 -23.05 2.18 -11.77
N GLN A 433 -23.18 2.81 -10.59
CA GLN A 433 -23.09 4.26 -10.44
C GLN A 433 -21.79 4.83 -11.04
N TRP A 434 -20.64 4.20 -10.77
CA TRP A 434 -19.36 4.68 -11.28
C TRP A 434 -19.15 4.37 -12.76
N LYS A 435 -19.67 3.24 -13.24
CA LYS A 435 -19.67 2.88 -14.66
C LYS A 435 -20.45 3.91 -15.49
N GLU A 436 -21.62 4.33 -15.00
CA GLU A 436 -22.43 5.37 -15.63
C GLU A 436 -21.70 6.71 -15.67
N GLN A 437 -21.10 7.12 -14.55
CA GLN A 437 -20.35 8.36 -14.47
C GLN A 437 -19.16 8.37 -15.44
N PHE A 438 -18.45 7.24 -15.55
CA PHE A 438 -17.35 7.04 -16.51
C PHE A 438 -17.83 7.22 -17.95
N VAL A 439 -18.88 6.50 -18.34
CA VAL A 439 -19.45 6.59 -19.69
C VAL A 439 -19.89 8.02 -19.99
N SER A 440 -20.57 8.67 -19.06
CA SER A 440 -21.06 10.02 -19.24
C SER A 440 -19.91 11.03 -19.40
N ASN A 441 -18.87 10.93 -18.57
CA ASN A 441 -17.70 11.80 -18.66
C ASN A 441 -16.96 11.63 -19.98
N LEU A 442 -16.77 10.39 -20.41
CA LEU A 442 -16.06 10.07 -21.64
C LEU A 442 -16.88 10.45 -22.88
N CYS A 443 -18.19 10.16 -22.90
CA CYS A 443 -19.08 10.53 -24.01
C CYS A 443 -19.15 12.05 -24.20
N ALA A 444 -19.16 12.84 -23.13
CA ALA A 444 -19.14 14.30 -23.22
C ALA A 444 -17.82 14.84 -23.80
N ALA A 445 -16.69 14.19 -23.47
CA ALA A 445 -15.37 14.64 -23.91
C ALA A 445 -14.94 14.07 -25.28
N PHE A 446 -15.51 12.94 -25.71
CA PHE A 446 -15.14 12.28 -26.96
C PHE A 446 -15.90 12.91 -28.14
N PRO A 447 -15.24 13.67 -29.04
CA PRO A 447 -15.91 14.41 -30.11
C PRO A 447 -16.29 13.49 -31.30
N THR A 448 -17.02 14.03 -32.27
CA THR A 448 -17.18 13.38 -33.58
C THR A 448 -15.81 13.33 -34.27
N GLY A 449 -15.45 12.15 -34.80
CA GLY A 449 -14.11 11.81 -35.30
C GLY A 449 -13.66 12.52 -36.59
N GLU A 450 -13.99 13.80 -36.71
CA GLU A 450 -13.57 14.73 -37.75
C GLU A 450 -12.09 15.09 -37.59
N TYR A 451 -11.43 15.50 -38.69
CA TYR A 451 -9.99 15.74 -38.72
C TYR A 451 -9.50 16.74 -37.66
N GLU A 452 -10.27 17.80 -37.42
CA GLU A 452 -9.95 18.85 -36.44
C GLU A 452 -9.87 18.32 -35.00
N ASN A 453 -10.53 17.20 -34.72
CA ASN A 453 -10.66 16.63 -33.38
C ASN A 453 -9.81 15.37 -33.16
N TRP A 454 -9.01 14.97 -34.16
CA TRP A 454 -8.25 13.71 -34.13
C TRP A 454 -7.29 13.57 -32.97
N VAL A 455 -6.62 14.64 -32.56
CA VAL A 455 -5.68 14.61 -31.44
C VAL A 455 -6.42 14.19 -30.16
N THR A 456 -7.59 14.77 -29.92
CA THR A 456 -8.47 14.43 -28.79
C THR A 456 -9.01 13.00 -28.91
N CYS A 457 -9.49 12.60 -30.09
CA CYS A 457 -9.96 11.23 -30.32
C CYS A 457 -8.85 10.20 -30.08
N CYS A 458 -7.63 10.45 -30.58
CA CYS A 458 -6.49 9.58 -30.41
C CYS A 458 -6.13 9.40 -28.93
N ALA A 459 -6.09 10.50 -28.16
CA ALA A 459 -5.81 10.46 -26.73
C ALA A 459 -6.90 9.67 -25.96
N LEU A 460 -8.17 9.82 -26.35
CA LEU A 460 -9.29 9.20 -25.65
C LEU A 460 -9.64 7.78 -26.11
N PHE A 461 -9.10 7.33 -27.25
CA PHE A 461 -9.52 6.09 -27.90
C PHE A 461 -9.27 4.84 -27.05
N ALA A 462 -8.16 4.80 -26.30
CA ALA A 462 -7.86 3.69 -25.40
C ALA A 462 -8.95 3.54 -24.32
N HIS A 463 -9.42 4.65 -23.75
CA HIS A 463 -10.51 4.64 -22.78
C HIS A 463 -11.85 4.27 -23.41
N ALA A 464 -12.12 4.71 -24.66
CA ALA A 464 -13.32 4.29 -25.39
C ALA A 464 -13.33 2.78 -25.67
N ARG A 465 -12.16 2.18 -25.94
CA ARG A 465 -12.01 0.73 -26.06
C ARG A 465 -12.27 0.02 -24.74
N SER A 466 -11.84 0.59 -23.61
CA SER A 466 -12.17 0.08 -22.27
C SER A 466 -13.69 0.01 -22.04
N ALA A 467 -14.45 0.99 -22.55
CA ALA A 467 -15.90 1.05 -22.39
C ALA A 467 -16.66 -0.10 -23.10
N VAL A 468 -16.08 -0.73 -24.13
CA VAL A 468 -16.75 -1.79 -24.91
C VAL A 468 -17.19 -2.98 -24.03
N GLY A 469 -16.37 -3.37 -23.07
CA GLY A 469 -16.66 -4.49 -22.16
C GLY A 469 -17.57 -4.11 -20.98
N GLN A 470 -18.03 -2.87 -20.91
CA GLN A 470 -18.64 -2.29 -19.71
C GLN A 470 -19.96 -1.55 -20.02
N PRO A 471 -20.98 -2.22 -20.60
CA PRO A 471 -22.27 -1.58 -20.87
C PRO A 471 -23.00 -1.22 -19.56
N PRO A 472 -23.52 0.01 -19.40
CA PRO A 472 -24.35 0.39 -18.25
C PRO A 472 -25.72 -0.29 -18.28
N GLU A 473 -26.38 -0.43 -17.12
CA GLU A 473 -27.68 -1.08 -17.02
C GLU A 473 -28.87 -0.15 -17.36
N HIS A 474 -28.77 1.15 -17.04
CA HIS A 474 -29.88 2.09 -17.26
C HIS A 474 -29.96 2.59 -18.71
N GLU A 475 -31.18 2.78 -19.22
CA GLU A 475 -31.48 3.15 -20.61
C GLU A 475 -30.86 4.49 -21.05
N SER A 476 -30.89 5.51 -20.19
CA SER A 476 -30.27 6.82 -20.49
C SER A 476 -28.76 6.71 -20.65
N SER A 477 -28.11 5.94 -19.77
CA SER A 477 -26.67 5.68 -19.78
C SER A 477 -26.27 4.79 -20.97
N LEU A 478 -27.14 3.87 -21.38
CA LEU A 478 -26.96 3.03 -22.58
C LEU A 478 -26.95 3.87 -23.87
N ALA A 479 -27.78 4.90 -23.96
CA ALA A 479 -27.78 5.81 -25.11
C ALA A 479 -26.45 6.60 -25.21
N GLU A 480 -25.93 7.09 -24.09
CA GLU A 480 -24.61 7.75 -24.03
C GLU A 480 -23.48 6.76 -24.39
N TRP A 481 -23.55 5.53 -23.87
CA TRP A 481 -22.60 4.47 -24.20
C TRP A 481 -22.59 4.13 -25.69
N ALA A 482 -23.76 3.94 -26.30
CA ALA A 482 -23.88 3.68 -27.72
C ALA A 482 -23.35 4.85 -28.57
N THR A 483 -23.62 6.09 -28.14
CA THR A 483 -23.12 7.31 -28.79
C THR A 483 -21.59 7.37 -28.74
N LEU A 484 -20.99 7.09 -27.58
CA LEU A 484 -19.54 7.02 -27.40
C LEU A 484 -18.91 5.99 -28.35
N LEU A 485 -19.44 4.77 -28.38
CA LEU A 485 -18.92 3.71 -29.25
C LEU A 485 -19.06 4.06 -30.74
N TYR A 486 -20.17 4.69 -31.13
CA TYR A 486 -20.36 5.19 -32.48
C TYR A 486 -19.28 6.22 -32.85
N ARG A 487 -19.03 7.23 -32.00
CA ARG A 487 -18.00 8.25 -32.26
C ARG A 487 -16.60 7.64 -32.35
N ALA A 488 -16.27 6.69 -31.48
CA ALA A 488 -14.99 5.98 -31.50
C ALA A 488 -14.82 5.16 -32.78
N ALA A 489 -15.88 4.49 -33.25
CA ALA A 489 -15.88 3.77 -34.52
C ALA A 489 -15.69 4.72 -35.72
N CYS A 490 -16.40 5.85 -35.75
CA CYS A 490 -16.24 6.87 -36.79
C CYS A 490 -14.80 7.39 -36.88
N TYR A 491 -14.17 7.68 -35.74
CA TYR A 491 -12.76 8.08 -35.69
C TYR A 491 -11.85 7.03 -36.36
N LYS A 492 -12.01 5.74 -36.04
CA LYS A 492 -11.18 4.68 -36.64
C LYS A 492 -11.40 4.47 -38.13
N VAL A 493 -12.63 4.63 -38.60
CA VAL A 493 -12.95 4.59 -40.04
C VAL A 493 -12.26 5.74 -40.77
N ASN A 494 -12.33 6.95 -40.21
CA ASN A 494 -11.73 8.14 -40.83
C ASN A 494 -10.19 8.08 -40.82
N GLU A 495 -9.58 7.65 -39.71
CA GLU A 495 -8.13 7.44 -39.60
C GLU A 495 -7.62 6.45 -40.66
N SER A 496 -8.29 5.30 -40.80
CA SER A 496 -7.92 4.27 -41.79
C SER A 496 -8.07 4.76 -43.24
N THR A 497 -9.08 5.58 -43.50
CA THR A 497 -9.36 6.12 -44.84
C THR A 497 -8.28 7.13 -45.27
N GLU A 498 -7.85 7.97 -44.34
CA GLU A 498 -6.81 8.98 -44.55
C GLU A 498 -5.39 8.39 -44.59
N GLU A 499 -5.08 7.38 -43.75
CA GLU A 499 -3.84 6.60 -43.91
C GLU A 499 -3.80 5.93 -45.28
N GLY A 500 -4.93 5.38 -45.72
CA GLY A 500 -5.09 4.84 -47.07
C GLY A 500 -4.95 5.90 -48.17
N ALA A 501 -5.39 7.14 -47.94
CA ALA A 501 -5.23 8.25 -48.88
C ALA A 501 -3.76 8.75 -48.94
N ARG A 502 -3.08 8.87 -47.80
CA ARG A 502 -1.65 9.22 -47.71
C ARG A 502 -0.75 8.16 -48.32
N ALA A 503 -1.07 6.87 -48.14
CA ALA A 503 -0.35 5.77 -48.79
C ALA A 503 -0.55 5.73 -50.32
N ARG A 504 -1.63 6.32 -50.83
CA ARG A 504 -1.95 6.43 -52.27
C ARG A 504 -1.50 7.75 -52.90
N ALA A 505 -1.06 8.73 -52.11
CA ALA A 505 -0.49 9.96 -52.64
C ALA A 505 0.92 9.66 -53.19
N PRO A 506 1.17 9.75 -54.50
CA PRO A 506 2.51 9.59 -55.04
C PRO A 506 3.42 10.68 -54.45
N GLY A 507 4.58 10.28 -53.96
CA GLY A 507 5.56 11.21 -53.39
C GLY A 507 5.86 12.35 -54.37
N HIS A 508 5.49 13.57 -53.98
CA HIS A 508 6.03 14.77 -54.59
C HIS A 508 7.50 14.88 -54.19
N PHE A 509 8.37 14.23 -54.95
CA PHE A 509 9.67 14.80 -55.27
C PHE A 509 9.41 15.99 -56.22
N VAL A 510 9.48 17.21 -55.68
CA VAL A 510 10.16 18.36 -56.31
C VAL A 510 10.81 19.17 -55.19
#